data_AF-A0A537X6R5-F1
#
_entry.id   AF-A0A537X6R5-F1
#
_cell.length_a   1.000
_cell.length_b   1.000
_cell.length_c   1.000
_cell.angle_alpha   90.00
_cell.angle_beta   90.00
_cell.angle_gamma   90.00
#
_symmetry.space_group_name_H-M   'P 1'
#
loop_
_entity.id
_entity.type
_entity.pdbx_description
1 polymer ?
#
loop_
_entity_poly.entity_id
_entity_poly.type
_entity_poly.pdbx_seq_one_letter_code
_entity_poly.pdbx_strand_id
1 'polypeptide(L)'
;MGLVAVVLALVALAPVATQARVRGSGARSPGGYRLVVGPIAVIEPQRDSHGKRWFTYAVFVRLNRPIPRDGNGSPLGEAPLDGAGGGGGLFLDAYSRPARHCYIQTVENDFAYSRTLKHPHPGAWVTLEVHIQSPANRDQDIALLTRRIRLQRRRADTDGPYYPRRQGCLR
;
A
#
# COMPACT_ATOMS: atom_id res chain seq x y z
N MET A 1 -63.72 5.69 -34.83
CA MET A 1 -63.13 4.86 -33.76
C MET A 1 -61.83 4.27 -34.26
N GLY A 2 -60.79 4.29 -33.42
CA GLY A 2 -59.53 3.55 -33.62
C GLY A 2 -58.42 4.30 -34.38
N LEU A 3 -57.67 5.16 -33.70
CA LEU A 3 -56.33 5.56 -34.15
C LEU A 3 -55.33 4.95 -33.17
N VAL A 4 -54.55 4.01 -33.72
CA VAL A 4 -53.67 3.08 -33.01
C VAL A 4 -52.42 3.80 -32.51
N ALA A 5 -52.06 3.47 -31.27
CA ALA A 5 -50.96 4.03 -30.51
C ALA A 5 -49.59 3.83 -31.19
N VAL A 6 -48.84 4.91 -31.32
CA VAL A 6 -47.42 4.90 -31.71
C VAL A 6 -46.59 4.51 -30.49
N VAL A 7 -46.00 3.32 -30.53
CA VAL A 7 -45.05 2.81 -29.53
C VAL A 7 -43.71 3.55 -29.71
N LEU A 8 -43.39 4.45 -28.78
CA LEU A 8 -42.06 5.03 -28.64
C LEU A 8 -41.19 4.08 -27.80
N ALA A 9 -40.43 3.20 -28.46
CA ALA A 9 -39.38 2.43 -27.82
C ALA A 9 -38.10 3.30 -27.74
N LEU A 10 -37.84 3.88 -26.57
CA LEU A 10 -36.56 4.47 -26.22
C LEU A 10 -35.50 3.37 -26.14
N VAL A 11 -34.61 3.31 -27.14
CA VAL A 11 -33.39 2.51 -27.08
C VAL A 11 -32.41 3.24 -26.16
N ALA A 12 -32.37 2.83 -24.88
CA ALA A 12 -31.35 3.25 -23.93
C ALA A 12 -30.02 2.58 -24.31
N LEU A 13 -29.17 3.31 -25.04
CA LEU A 13 -27.75 2.98 -25.19
C LEU A 13 -27.04 3.28 -23.87
N ALA A 14 -27.00 2.30 -22.97
CA ALA A 14 -26.10 2.35 -21.82
C ALA A 14 -24.65 2.21 -22.33
N PRO A 15 -23.72 3.11 -21.98
CA PRO A 15 -22.32 2.90 -22.30
C PRO A 15 -21.83 1.67 -21.52
N VAL A 16 -21.48 0.63 -22.26
CA VAL A 16 -20.72 -0.51 -21.76
C VAL A 16 -19.39 0.03 -21.24
N ALA A 17 -19.33 0.25 -19.93
CA ALA A 17 -18.10 0.52 -19.20
C ALA A 17 -17.22 -0.73 -19.34
N THR A 18 -16.46 -0.76 -20.43
CA THR A 18 -15.44 -1.76 -20.69
C THR A 18 -14.37 -1.52 -19.65
N GLN A 19 -14.40 -2.27 -18.54
CA GLN A 19 -13.28 -2.30 -17.61
C GLN A 19 -12.05 -2.77 -18.40
N ALA A 20 -11.22 -1.81 -18.76
CA ALA A 20 -9.91 -2.09 -19.32
C ALA A 20 -9.16 -2.92 -18.29
N ARG A 21 -9.01 -4.22 -18.59
CA ARG A 21 -8.10 -5.13 -17.92
C ARG A 21 -6.71 -4.53 -18.08
N VAL A 22 -6.21 -3.80 -17.09
CA VAL A 22 -4.81 -3.35 -17.08
C VAL A 22 -3.95 -4.56 -16.75
N ARG A 23 -3.71 -5.41 -17.75
CA ARG A 23 -2.51 -6.25 -17.80
C ARG A 23 -1.38 -5.36 -18.31
N GLY A 24 -0.62 -4.80 -17.37
CA GLY A 24 0.50 -3.92 -17.67
C GLY A 24 1.70 -4.21 -16.79
N SER A 25 2.43 -5.28 -17.11
CA SER A 25 3.83 -5.40 -16.75
C SER A 25 4.60 -4.16 -17.23
N GLY A 26 5.16 -3.37 -16.30
CA GLY A 26 6.21 -2.41 -16.59
C GLY A 26 5.79 -1.00 -17.03
N ALA A 27 4.56 -0.55 -16.75
CA ALA A 27 4.26 0.88 -16.88
C ALA A 27 5.21 1.68 -15.97
N ARG A 28 6.07 2.53 -16.55
CA ARG A 28 6.84 3.52 -15.78
C ARG A 28 5.81 4.35 -15.02
N SER A 29 5.80 4.24 -13.69
CA SER A 29 4.92 5.07 -12.88
C SER A 29 5.16 6.54 -13.24
N PRO A 30 4.10 7.35 -13.33
CA PRO A 30 4.25 8.81 -13.41
C PRO A 30 5.22 9.25 -12.29
N GLY A 31 6.10 10.21 -12.55
CA GLY A 31 7.14 10.65 -11.59
C GLY A 31 8.46 9.84 -11.54
N GLY A 32 8.56 8.71 -12.23
CA GLY A 32 9.84 7.96 -12.35
C GLY A 32 10.28 7.23 -11.08
N TYR A 33 9.34 6.99 -10.16
CA TYR A 33 9.56 6.19 -8.97
C TYR A 33 9.65 4.70 -9.29
N ARG A 34 10.50 3.98 -8.56
CA ARG A 34 10.57 2.52 -8.55
C ARG A 34 11.04 2.01 -7.20
N LEU A 35 10.62 0.78 -6.89
CA LEU A 35 11.17 0.00 -5.79
C LEU A 35 12.60 -0.45 -6.16
N VAL A 36 13.59 -0.07 -5.35
CA VAL A 36 15.00 -0.43 -5.58
C VAL A 36 15.25 -1.91 -5.29
N VAL A 37 14.58 -2.42 -4.26
CA VAL A 37 14.60 -3.82 -3.85
C VAL A 37 13.17 -4.29 -3.55
N GLY A 38 12.98 -5.60 -3.42
CA GLY A 38 11.68 -6.14 -3.02
C GLY A 38 11.20 -5.57 -1.68
N PRO A 39 9.97 -5.03 -1.60
CA PRO A 39 9.42 -4.56 -0.34
C PRO A 39 9.09 -5.73 0.58
N ILE A 40 8.98 -5.44 1.87
CA ILE A 40 8.83 -6.45 2.91
C ILE A 40 7.69 -6.03 3.83
N ALA A 41 6.82 -6.96 4.17
CA ALA A 41 5.78 -6.78 5.18
C ALA A 41 5.98 -7.83 6.27
N VAL A 42 6.04 -7.37 7.53
CA VAL A 42 6.26 -8.23 8.70
C VAL A 42 5.01 -8.26 9.55
N ILE A 43 4.59 -9.46 9.92
CA ILE A 43 3.48 -9.68 10.84
C ILE A 43 3.94 -9.37 12.26
N GLU A 44 3.23 -8.46 12.92
CA GLU A 44 3.44 -8.08 14.31
C GLU A 44 2.18 -8.42 15.13
N PRO A 45 2.21 -9.49 15.94
CA PRO A 45 1.10 -9.81 16.81
C PRO A 45 1.01 -8.77 17.92
N GLN A 46 -0.16 -8.19 18.08
CA GLN A 46 -0.49 -7.25 19.13
C GLN A 46 -1.50 -7.85 20.10
N ARG A 47 -1.53 -7.30 21.31
CA ARG A 47 -2.49 -7.69 22.35
C ARG A 47 -2.96 -6.43 23.05
N ASP A 48 -4.27 -6.27 23.19
CA ASP A 48 -4.83 -5.19 24.02
C ASP A 48 -4.75 -5.56 25.52
N SER A 49 -5.15 -4.61 26.38
CA SER A 49 -5.19 -4.77 27.84
C SER A 49 -6.16 -5.87 28.30
N HIS A 50 -7.10 -6.29 27.47
CA HIS A 50 -8.08 -7.35 27.74
C HIS A 50 -7.62 -8.72 27.20
N GLY A 51 -6.41 -8.80 26.64
CA GLY A 51 -5.86 -10.04 26.09
C GLY A 51 -6.35 -10.39 24.69
N LYS A 52 -7.16 -9.54 24.04
CA LYS A 52 -7.63 -9.72 22.67
C LYS A 52 -6.45 -9.52 21.72
N ARG A 53 -6.25 -10.53 20.88
CA ARG A 53 -5.17 -10.54 19.89
C ARG A 53 -5.62 -9.85 18.61
N TRP A 54 -4.74 -9.00 18.08
CA TRP A 54 -4.87 -8.41 16.75
C TRP A 54 -3.48 -8.35 16.09
N PHE A 55 -3.39 -7.86 14.87
CA PHE A 55 -2.15 -7.84 14.10
C PHE A 55 -1.90 -6.47 13.49
N THR A 56 -0.67 -5.97 13.67
CA THR A 56 -0.10 -4.90 12.85
C THR A 56 0.83 -5.48 11.81
N TYR A 57 1.15 -4.65 10.82
CA TYR A 57 2.11 -4.97 9.79
C TYR A 57 3.11 -3.84 9.65
N ALA A 58 4.38 -4.14 9.86
CA ALA A 58 5.45 -3.21 9.51
C ALA A 58 5.83 -3.41 8.05
N VAL A 59 5.56 -2.41 7.21
CA VAL A 59 5.84 -2.41 5.77
C VAL A 59 7.08 -1.59 5.50
N PHE A 60 8.07 -2.18 4.86
CA PHE A 60 9.34 -1.55 4.51
C PHE A 60 9.47 -1.42 3.00
N VAL A 61 9.71 -0.19 2.55
CA VAL A 61 9.91 0.12 1.13
C VAL A 61 11.19 0.93 0.95
N ARG A 62 11.92 0.62 -0.12
CA ARG A 62 13.06 1.41 -0.56
C ARG A 62 12.82 1.93 -1.96
N LEU A 63 12.87 3.26 -2.10
CA LEU A 63 12.63 3.95 -3.35
C LEU A 63 13.94 4.46 -3.96
N ASN A 64 13.93 4.71 -5.26
CA ASN A 64 15.06 5.30 -5.98
C ASN A 64 15.14 6.82 -5.82
N ARG A 65 14.12 7.44 -5.23
CA ARG A 65 13.98 8.89 -5.09
C ARG A 65 13.27 9.19 -3.76
N PRO A 66 13.48 10.39 -3.18
CA PRO A 66 12.78 10.78 -1.98
C PRO A 66 11.29 11.00 -2.27
N ILE A 67 10.43 10.57 -1.37
CA ILE A 67 9.01 10.97 -1.34
C ILE A 67 8.94 12.48 -1.06
N PRO A 68 8.07 13.24 -1.77
CA PRO A 68 7.82 14.64 -1.46
C PRO A 68 7.40 14.79 0.01
N ARG A 69 7.72 15.92 0.62
CA ARG A 69 7.34 16.20 2.01
C ARG A 69 6.31 17.30 2.05
N ASP A 70 5.48 17.28 3.08
CA ASP A 70 4.60 18.39 3.38
C ASP A 70 5.31 19.54 4.11
N GLY A 71 4.55 20.59 4.44
CA GLY A 71 5.07 21.76 5.16
C GLY A 71 5.62 21.45 6.56
N ASN A 72 5.26 20.31 7.15
CA ASN A 72 5.77 19.84 8.44
C ASN A 72 6.97 18.88 8.28
N GLY A 73 7.40 18.61 7.05
CA GLY A 73 8.48 17.69 6.74
C GLY A 73 8.08 16.22 6.72
N SER A 74 6.78 15.90 6.84
CA SER A 74 6.27 14.53 6.78
C SER A 74 6.22 14.03 5.33
N PRO A 75 6.66 12.79 5.02
CA PRO A 75 6.55 12.25 3.68
C PRO A 75 5.09 12.12 3.24
N LEU A 76 4.80 12.52 2.01
CA LEU A 76 3.51 12.44 1.34
C LEU A 76 3.39 11.11 0.58
N GLY A 77 3.21 10.02 1.32
CA GLY A 77 3.00 8.72 0.72
C GLY A 77 2.46 7.69 1.70
N GLU A 78 1.89 6.63 1.15
CA GLU A 78 1.24 5.56 1.87
C GLU A 78 1.58 4.22 1.22
N ALA A 79 1.47 3.14 1.99
CA ALA A 79 1.87 1.79 1.64
C ALA A 79 0.85 0.74 2.14
N PRO A 80 -0.45 0.85 1.77
CA PRO A 80 -1.47 -0.11 2.19
C PRO A 80 -1.19 -1.53 1.71
N LEU A 81 -1.64 -2.50 2.51
CA LEU A 81 -1.58 -3.94 2.22
C LEU A 81 -2.98 -4.49 2.01
N ASP A 82 -3.27 -5.09 0.85
CA ASP A 82 -4.60 -5.60 0.48
C ASP A 82 -5.73 -4.57 0.79
N GLY A 83 -5.46 -3.29 0.54
CA GLY A 83 -6.38 -2.17 0.83
C GLY A 83 -6.44 -1.77 2.31
N ALA A 84 -5.77 -2.48 3.23
CA ALA A 84 -5.60 -2.06 4.61
C ALA A 84 -4.53 -0.98 4.70
N GLY A 85 -4.92 0.20 5.18
CA GLY A 85 -4.01 1.29 5.55
C GLY A 85 -3.76 1.34 7.05
N GLY A 86 -2.89 2.24 7.48
CA GLY A 86 -2.80 2.67 8.88
C GLY A 86 -3.19 4.14 8.99
N GLY A 87 -3.48 4.62 10.21
CA GLY A 87 -3.76 6.04 10.45
C GLY A 87 -2.56 6.98 10.17
N GLY A 88 -1.36 6.42 10.00
CA GLY A 88 -0.14 7.15 9.61
C GLY A 88 0.39 6.67 8.26
N GLY A 89 0.84 7.62 7.43
CA GLY A 89 1.51 7.34 6.16
C GLY A 89 2.95 6.81 6.33
N LEU A 90 3.71 6.81 5.23
CA LEU A 90 5.12 6.44 5.21
C LEU A 90 5.97 7.45 5.99
N PHE A 91 6.86 6.95 6.84
CA PHE A 91 7.87 7.74 7.54
C PHE A 91 9.27 7.30 7.13
N LEU A 92 10.23 8.23 7.17
CA LEU A 92 11.63 7.90 6.94
C LEU A 92 12.09 6.98 8.06
N ASP A 93 12.68 5.84 7.70
CA ASP A 93 13.24 4.93 8.69
C ASP A 93 14.36 5.61 9.48
N ALA A 94 14.18 5.75 10.79
CA ALA A 94 15.08 6.46 11.70
C ALA A 94 16.51 5.91 11.72
N TYR A 95 16.70 4.65 11.35
CA TYR A 95 17.99 3.97 11.35
C TYR A 95 18.60 3.88 9.95
N SER A 96 17.88 4.38 8.95
CA SER A 96 18.34 4.42 7.57
C SER A 96 19.21 5.63 7.28
N ARG A 97 20.15 5.48 6.35
CA ARG A 97 20.82 6.66 5.76
C ARG A 97 19.78 7.43 4.93
N PRO A 98 19.57 8.75 5.15
CA PRO A 98 18.55 9.52 4.42
C PRO A 98 18.67 9.44 2.89
N ALA A 99 19.90 9.37 2.38
CA ALA A 99 20.20 9.21 0.96
C ALA A 99 19.75 7.87 0.35
N ARG A 100 19.31 6.90 1.15
CA ARG A 100 18.86 5.59 0.69
C ARG A 100 17.35 5.46 0.52
N HIS A 101 16.59 6.51 0.89
CA HIS A 101 15.13 6.62 0.68
C HIS A 101 14.37 5.37 1.15
N CYS A 102 14.64 4.98 2.39
CA CYS A 102 13.97 3.88 3.05
C CYS A 102 12.84 4.41 3.92
N TYR A 103 11.67 3.83 3.73
CA TYR A 103 10.47 4.22 4.43
C TYR A 103 9.83 3.01 5.06
N ILE A 104 9.13 3.28 6.15
CA ILE A 104 8.35 2.30 6.88
C ILE A 104 6.95 2.88 7.10
N GLN A 105 5.94 2.02 7.09
CA GLN A 105 4.61 2.31 7.59
C GLN A 105 4.14 1.16 8.46
N THR A 106 3.46 1.49 9.56
CA THR A 106 2.67 0.53 10.31
C THR A 106 1.27 0.52 9.72
N VAL A 107 0.84 -0.64 9.23
CA VAL A 107 -0.52 -0.88 8.75
C VAL A 107 -1.27 -1.59 9.87
N GLU A 108 -2.37 -1.00 10.29
CA GLU A 108 -3.26 -1.57 11.30
C GLU A 108 -4.38 -2.31 10.59
N ASN A 109 -4.66 -3.54 11.02
CA ASN A 109 -5.79 -4.28 10.48
C ASN A 109 -7.02 -4.02 11.34
N ASP A 110 -7.81 -3.03 10.95
CA ASP A 110 -9.17 -2.89 11.42
C ASP A 110 -9.98 -4.09 10.91
N PHE A 111 -10.90 -4.63 11.72
CA PHE A 111 -11.62 -5.88 11.43
C PHE A 111 -12.46 -5.91 10.12
N ALA A 112 -12.37 -4.89 9.26
CA ALA A 112 -12.97 -4.82 7.93
C ALA A 112 -12.13 -5.47 6.81
N TYR A 113 -10.82 -5.66 6.98
CA TYR A 113 -9.95 -6.04 5.84
C TYR A 113 -9.92 -7.56 5.52
N SER A 114 -9.07 -7.94 4.56
CA SER A 114 -9.03 -9.28 3.97
C SER A 114 -8.83 -10.39 5.02
N ARG A 115 -9.33 -11.60 4.71
CA ARG A 115 -9.16 -12.78 5.58
C ARG A 115 -7.68 -13.06 5.86
N THR A 116 -6.81 -12.83 4.88
CA THR A 116 -5.35 -12.98 5.00
C THR A 116 -4.78 -12.08 6.09
N LEU A 117 -5.25 -10.83 6.20
CA LEU A 117 -4.76 -9.91 7.23
C LEU A 117 -5.40 -10.16 8.61
N LYS A 118 -6.62 -10.70 8.66
CA LYS A 118 -7.27 -11.08 9.93
C LYS A 118 -6.61 -12.27 10.59
N HIS A 119 -6.16 -13.23 9.77
CA HIS A 119 -5.53 -14.47 10.20
C HIS A 119 -4.22 -14.69 9.44
N PRO A 120 -3.20 -13.83 9.65
CA PRO A 120 -1.99 -13.87 8.86
C PRO A 120 -1.19 -15.13 9.16
N HIS A 121 -0.70 -15.76 8.09
CA HIS A 121 0.28 -16.81 8.16
C HIS A 121 1.56 -16.38 7.43
N PRO A 122 2.75 -16.73 7.95
CA PRO A 122 4.00 -16.47 7.24
C PRO A 122 3.98 -17.09 5.84
N GLY A 123 4.49 -16.36 4.84
CA GLY A 123 4.50 -16.78 3.45
C GLY A 123 3.21 -16.49 2.67
N ALA A 124 2.13 -16.03 3.32
CA ALA A 124 0.91 -15.60 2.63
C ALA A 124 1.23 -14.50 1.62
N TRP A 125 0.56 -14.54 0.47
CA TRP A 125 0.67 -13.49 -0.53
C TRP A 125 -0.32 -12.38 -0.25
N VAL A 126 0.17 -11.15 -0.24
CA VAL A 126 -0.61 -9.91 -0.13
C VAL A 126 -0.18 -8.96 -1.23
N THR A 127 -1.04 -8.02 -1.57
CA THR A 127 -0.78 -6.93 -2.51
C THR A 127 -0.37 -5.71 -1.71
N LEU A 128 0.82 -5.20 -1.98
CA LEU A 128 1.27 -3.90 -1.50
C LEU A 128 1.02 -2.87 -2.60
N GLU A 129 0.46 -1.73 -2.22
CA GLU A 129 0.34 -0.56 -3.08
C GLU A 129 1.12 0.57 -2.42
N VAL A 130 2.04 1.20 -3.14
CA VAL A 130 2.79 2.37 -2.65
C VAL A 130 2.29 3.59 -3.41
N HIS A 131 1.57 4.45 -2.70
CA HIS A 131 1.02 5.70 -3.16
C HIS A 131 1.98 6.83 -2.82
N ILE A 132 2.30 7.67 -3.80
CA ILE A 132 3.14 8.85 -3.62
C ILE A 132 2.31 10.03 -4.09
N GLN A 133 2.00 10.94 -3.17
CA GLN A 133 1.06 12.03 -3.40
C GLN A 133 1.78 13.30 -3.87
N SER A 134 1.05 14.16 -4.59
CA SER A 134 1.54 15.47 -5.01
C SER A 134 1.58 16.43 -3.82
N PRO A 135 2.66 17.21 -3.62
CA PRO A 135 2.66 18.30 -2.64
C PRO A 135 1.68 19.42 -3.03
N ALA A 136 1.33 19.56 -4.31
CA ALA A 136 0.36 20.56 -4.79
C ALA A 136 -1.11 20.13 -4.60
N ASN A 137 -1.38 18.82 -4.56
CA ASN A 137 -2.70 18.26 -4.35
C ASN A 137 -2.58 16.86 -3.71
N ARG A 138 -2.94 16.74 -2.43
CA ARG A 138 -2.78 15.48 -1.68
C ARG A 138 -3.71 14.36 -2.17
N ASP A 139 -4.79 14.70 -2.85
CA ASP A 139 -5.73 13.72 -3.40
C ASP A 139 -5.22 13.10 -4.72
N GLN A 140 -4.11 13.63 -5.26
CA GLN A 140 -3.52 13.14 -6.50
C GLN A 140 -2.26 12.34 -6.24
N ASP A 141 -2.29 11.06 -6.60
CA ASP A 141 -1.09 10.24 -6.70
C ASP A 141 -0.23 10.68 -7.90
N ILE A 142 1.00 11.11 -7.62
CA ILE A 142 2.03 11.32 -8.64
C ILE A 142 2.71 10.02 -9.02
N ALA A 143 2.62 8.96 -8.19
CA ALA A 143 3.04 7.62 -8.53
C ALA A 143 2.27 6.57 -7.72
N LEU A 144 1.97 5.45 -8.38
CA LEU A 144 1.45 4.23 -7.75
C LEU A 144 2.35 3.06 -8.12
N LEU A 145 2.83 2.32 -7.11
CA LEU A 145 3.65 1.12 -7.28
C LEU A 145 2.95 -0.08 -6.63
N THR A 146 2.43 -0.99 -7.46
CA THR A 146 1.75 -2.20 -6.96
C THR A 146 2.69 -3.41 -7.03
N ARG A 147 2.76 -4.20 -5.96
CA ARG A 147 3.55 -5.43 -5.93
C ARG A 147 2.93 -6.49 -5.04
N ARG A 148 2.87 -7.73 -5.53
CA ARG A 148 2.59 -8.88 -4.67
C ARG A 148 3.83 -9.26 -3.88
N ILE A 149 3.68 -9.38 -2.56
CA ILE A 149 4.74 -9.75 -1.63
C ILE A 149 4.30 -10.86 -0.67
N ARG A 150 5.27 -11.54 -0.08
CA ARG A 150 5.02 -12.52 0.98
C ARG A 150 5.11 -11.87 2.34
N LEU A 151 4.12 -12.11 3.18
CA LEU A 151 4.18 -11.78 4.61
C LEU A 151 5.32 -12.55 5.26
N GLN A 152 6.09 -11.87 6.09
CA GLN A 152 7.18 -12.46 6.86
C GLN A 152 6.81 -12.49 8.33
N ARG A 153 7.29 -13.51 9.05
CA ARG A 153 7.20 -13.55 10.51
C ARG A 153 8.33 -12.70 11.08
N ARG A 154 8.06 -11.89 12.10
CA ARG A 154 9.11 -11.34 12.95
C ARG A 154 9.89 -12.50 13.58
N ARG A 155 11.21 -12.54 13.44
CA ARG A 155 12.06 -13.52 14.14
C ARG A 155 12.12 -13.12 15.62
N ALA A 156 11.89 -14.08 16.51
CA ALA A 156 11.80 -13.84 17.95
C ALA A 156 13.13 -13.39 18.58
N ASP A 157 14.25 -13.74 17.94
CA ASP A 157 15.60 -13.61 18.51
C ASP A 157 16.30 -12.32 18.06
N THR A 158 15.54 -11.35 17.56
CA THR A 158 16.05 -10.04 17.15
C THR A 158 15.49 -8.97 18.08
N ASP A 159 16.18 -8.76 19.19
CA ASP A 159 16.02 -7.58 20.03
C ASP A 159 16.50 -6.35 19.25
N GLY A 160 15.54 -5.55 18.78
CA GLY A 160 15.79 -4.34 18.01
C GLY A 160 14.67 -4.07 16.99
N PRO A 161 14.62 -2.86 16.43
CA PRO A 161 13.68 -2.56 15.36
C PRO A 161 14.03 -3.47 14.17
N TYR A 162 13.02 -4.14 13.63
CA TYR A 162 13.23 -5.08 12.53
C TYR A 162 13.72 -4.30 11.31
N TYR A 163 15.01 -4.47 10.99
CA TYR A 163 15.58 -3.99 9.75
C TYR A 163 15.81 -5.14 8.81
N PRO A 164 15.08 -5.22 7.68
CA PRO A 164 15.52 -6.11 6.64
C PRO A 164 16.87 -5.62 6.11
N ARG A 165 17.97 -6.21 6.60
CA ARG A 165 19.35 -5.98 6.10
C ARG A 165 19.41 -6.04 4.57
N ARG A 166 18.52 -6.85 3.97
CA ARG A 166 18.33 -7.03 2.52
C ARG A 166 17.85 -5.78 1.78
N GLN A 167 17.28 -4.79 2.45
CA GLN A 167 16.93 -3.51 1.78
C GLN A 167 18.12 -2.57 1.61
N GLY A 168 19.22 -2.84 2.33
CA GLY A 168 20.38 -1.96 2.32
C GLY A 168 20.06 -0.60 2.92
N CYS A 169 19.14 -0.50 3.87
CA CYS A 169 18.78 0.77 4.52
C CYS A 169 19.77 1.19 5.61
N LEU A 170 20.36 0.21 6.27
CA LEU A 170 21.25 0.38 7.42
C LEU A 170 22.58 1.03 7.06
N ARG A 171 23.15 1.72 8.06
CA ARG A 171 24.50 2.26 8.02
C ARG A 171 25.57 1.20 7.92
#